data_AF-A0A1H5J9J0-F1
#
_entry.id   AF-A0A1H5J9J0-F1
#
_cell.length_a   1.000
_cell.length_b   1.000
_cell.length_c   1.000
_cell.angle_alpha   90.00
_cell.angle_beta   90.00
_cell.angle_gamma   90.00
#
_symmetry.space_group_name_H-M   'P 1'
#
loop_
_entity.id
_entity.type
_entity.pdbx_description
1 polymer ?
#
loop_
_entity_poly.entity_id
_entity_poly.type
_entity_poly.pdbx_seq_one_letter_code
_entity_poly.pdbx_strand_id
1 'polypeptide(L)'
;MNDITVNEMAAEVAAELSALTGVTWSVELDRHGWSSPDCAWLLAPDDQELSIRANGHRLTGRAVIRGVLPDGAREVARVDSRGITVTLGRGARAIAREIHRRLLPTYLPSLAEVREALRRWDEARDRAHAVLAELAPLLGLTHERHDRHDRAFVTLHGDGFHGFVEVGHSGTPVKLEFTGLSVEIARAMLTALGSRWKAPRDGDHR
;
A
#
# COMPACT_ATOMS: atom_id res chain seq x y z
N MET A 1 7.23 -8.43 -43.11
CA MET A 1 7.34 -8.97 -41.73
C MET A 1 6.13 -8.41 -41.02
N ASN A 2 5.15 -9.24 -40.64
CA ASN A 2 4.00 -8.74 -39.88
C ASN A 2 4.51 -8.37 -38.49
N ASP A 3 4.39 -7.09 -38.13
CA ASP A 3 4.60 -6.64 -36.76
C ASP A 3 3.47 -7.22 -35.91
N ILE A 4 3.75 -8.34 -35.22
CA ILE A 4 2.83 -8.90 -34.23
C ILE A 4 2.69 -7.86 -33.12
N THR A 5 1.46 -7.42 -32.88
CA THR A 5 1.17 -6.46 -31.81
C THR A 5 1.25 -7.12 -30.44
N VAL A 6 1.49 -6.34 -29.38
CA VAL A 6 1.51 -6.86 -28.01
C VAL A 6 0.17 -7.52 -27.66
N ASN A 7 -0.93 -6.96 -28.14
CA ASN A 7 -2.29 -7.44 -27.86
C ASN A 7 -2.55 -8.83 -28.46
N GLU A 8 -2.12 -9.07 -29.71
CA GLU A 8 -2.26 -10.37 -30.37
C GLU A 8 -1.44 -11.45 -29.66
N MET A 9 -0.21 -11.13 -29.24
CA MET A 9 0.68 -12.05 -28.54
C MET A 9 0.22 -12.36 -27.11
N ALA A 10 -0.43 -11.42 -26.43
CA ALA A 10 -0.75 -11.54 -25.01
C ALA A 10 -1.66 -12.74 -24.71
N ALA A 11 -2.66 -13.02 -25.55
CA ALA A 11 -3.58 -14.14 -25.37
C ALA A 11 -2.87 -15.49 -25.44
N GLU A 12 -1.97 -15.66 -26.41
CA GLU A 12 -1.15 -16.87 -26.53
C GLU A 12 -0.17 -17.01 -25.35
N VAL A 13 0.43 -15.90 -24.90
CA VAL A 13 1.32 -15.90 -23.73
C VAL A 13 0.54 -16.31 -22.48
N ALA A 14 -0.69 -15.83 -22.29
CA ALA A 14 -1.54 -16.20 -21.17
C ALA A 14 -1.87 -17.71 -21.20
N ALA A 15 -2.23 -18.26 -22.35
CA ALA A 15 -2.51 -19.69 -22.50
C ALA A 15 -1.28 -20.55 -22.19
N GLU A 16 -0.11 -20.20 -22.73
CA GLU A 16 1.15 -20.91 -22.47
C GLU A 16 1.59 -20.79 -21.00
N LEU A 17 1.42 -19.61 -20.41
CA LEU A 17 1.74 -19.40 -18.99
C LEU A 17 0.80 -20.22 -18.11
N SER A 18 -0.49 -20.30 -18.46
CA SER A 18 -1.46 -21.13 -17.76
C SER A 18 -1.09 -22.61 -17.78
N ALA A 19 -0.68 -23.11 -18.95
CA ALA A 19 -0.21 -24.48 -19.10
C ALA A 19 1.07 -24.76 -18.30
N LEU A 20 1.97 -23.77 -18.17
CA LEU A 20 3.21 -23.90 -17.42
C LEU A 20 3.02 -23.84 -15.90
N THR A 21 2.12 -22.99 -15.41
CA THR A 21 1.95 -22.75 -13.96
C THR A 21 0.82 -23.57 -13.35
N GLY A 22 -0.10 -24.13 -14.16
CA GLY A 22 -1.32 -24.76 -13.68
C GLY A 22 -2.34 -23.77 -13.09
N VAL A 23 -2.14 -22.48 -13.34
CA VAL A 23 -2.98 -21.36 -12.86
C VAL A 23 -3.60 -20.69 -14.08
N THR A 24 -4.87 -20.35 -14.04
CA THR A 24 -5.52 -19.66 -15.17
C THR A 24 -5.01 -18.23 -15.29
N TRP A 25 -4.36 -17.92 -16.40
CA TRP A 25 -4.02 -16.56 -16.82
C TRP A 25 -5.01 -16.07 -17.88
N SER A 26 -5.57 -14.89 -17.70
CA SER A 26 -6.42 -14.20 -18.68
C SER A 26 -5.75 -12.91 -19.16
N VAL A 27 -6.32 -12.30 -20.21
CA VAL A 27 -5.82 -11.05 -20.78
C VAL A 27 -6.88 -9.96 -20.67
N GLU A 28 -6.45 -8.77 -20.26
CA GLU A 28 -7.20 -7.53 -20.39
C GLU A 28 -6.38 -6.51 -21.19
N LEU A 29 -7.02 -5.85 -22.15
CA LEU A 29 -6.40 -4.84 -23.03
C LEU A 29 -6.71 -3.41 -22.58
N ASP A 30 -7.74 -3.24 -21.75
CA ASP A 30 -8.12 -1.97 -21.12
C ASP A 30 -8.21 -2.18 -19.62
N ARG A 31 -7.13 -1.80 -18.93
CA ARG A 31 -7.03 -1.90 -17.47
C ARG A 31 -6.46 -0.58 -16.94
N HIS A 32 -6.91 -0.18 -15.76
CA HIS A 32 -6.56 1.09 -15.12
C HIS A 32 -6.94 2.33 -15.96
N GLY A 33 -7.96 2.23 -16.81
CA GLY A 33 -8.47 3.33 -17.64
C GLY A 33 -7.54 3.77 -18.77
N TRP A 34 -6.58 2.93 -19.15
CA TRP A 34 -5.63 3.21 -20.22
C TRP A 34 -5.55 2.04 -21.20
N SER A 35 -6.10 2.23 -22.39
CA SER A 35 -5.94 1.30 -23.51
C SER A 35 -4.85 1.81 -24.45
N SER A 36 -3.91 0.93 -24.78
CA SER A 36 -2.86 1.20 -25.74
C SER A 36 -2.59 -0.08 -26.54
N PRO A 37 -2.44 -0.01 -27.88
CA PRO A 37 -2.09 -1.17 -28.69
C PRO A 37 -0.73 -1.78 -28.30
N ASP A 38 0.08 -1.02 -27.56
CA ASP A 38 1.39 -1.39 -27.07
C ASP A 38 1.37 -1.97 -25.65
N CYS A 39 0.21 -2.17 -25.03
CA CYS A 39 0.09 -2.66 -23.66
C CYS A 39 -1.01 -3.71 -23.51
N ALA A 40 -0.69 -4.80 -22.83
CA ALA A 40 -1.65 -5.81 -22.39
C ALA A 40 -1.37 -6.22 -20.94
N TRP A 41 -2.40 -6.68 -20.25
CA TRP A 41 -2.33 -7.12 -18.87
C TRP A 41 -2.65 -8.60 -18.77
N LEU A 42 -1.78 -9.37 -18.12
CA LEU A 42 -2.02 -10.76 -17.79
C LEU A 42 -2.49 -10.87 -16.35
N LEU A 43 -3.60 -11.55 -16.12
CA LEU A 43 -4.24 -11.64 -14.81
C LEU A 43 -4.33 -13.08 -14.37
N ALA A 44 -4.02 -13.34 -13.11
CA ALA A 44 -4.20 -14.62 -12.46
C ALA A 44 -4.93 -14.41 -11.11
N PRO A 45 -5.41 -15.49 -10.49
CA PRO A 45 -5.93 -15.47 -9.12
C PRO A 45 -4.97 -14.80 -8.13
N ASP A 46 -5.52 -14.45 -6.95
CA ASP A 46 -4.76 -13.84 -5.85
C ASP A 46 -4.15 -12.47 -6.22
N ASP A 47 -4.86 -11.71 -7.06
CA ASP A 47 -4.47 -10.38 -7.55
C ASP A 47 -3.11 -10.36 -8.26
N GLN A 48 -2.72 -11.50 -8.84
CA GLN A 48 -1.52 -11.60 -9.65
C GLN A 48 -1.73 -10.89 -10.98
N GLU A 49 -0.89 -9.91 -11.25
CA GLU A 49 -1.02 -9.07 -12.42
C GLU A 49 0.35 -8.78 -13.04
N LEU A 50 0.45 -9.00 -14.35
CA LEU A 50 1.64 -8.67 -15.13
C LEU A 50 1.27 -7.68 -16.23
N SER A 51 2.06 -6.62 -16.40
CA SER A 51 1.95 -5.73 -17.55
C SER A 51 2.94 -6.17 -18.63
N ILE A 52 2.50 -6.33 -19.88
CA ILE A 52 3.35 -6.45 -21.06
C ILE A 52 3.27 -5.14 -21.82
N ARG A 53 4.42 -4.50 -22.08
CA ARG A 53 4.46 -3.24 -22.83
C ARG A 53 5.52 -3.27 -23.94
N ALA A 54 5.18 -2.85 -25.15
CA ALA A 54 6.16 -2.69 -26.21
C ALA A 54 7.21 -1.66 -25.81
N ASN A 55 8.49 -1.92 -26.12
CA ASN A 55 9.57 -1.00 -25.80
C ASN A 55 9.73 0.05 -26.91
N GLY A 56 8.86 1.07 -26.89
CA GLY A 56 8.67 2.03 -27.99
C GLY A 56 9.85 2.96 -28.35
N HIS A 57 10.92 3.05 -27.54
CA HIS A 57 11.96 4.07 -27.76
C HIS A 57 13.39 3.57 -27.93
N ARG A 58 13.71 2.30 -27.63
CA ARG A 58 15.13 1.86 -27.64
C ARG A 58 15.39 0.48 -28.25
N LEU A 59 14.36 -0.37 -28.40
CA LEU A 59 14.54 -1.78 -28.80
C LEU A 59 13.31 -2.26 -29.58
N THR A 60 13.25 -1.95 -30.87
CA THR A 60 12.20 -2.44 -31.78
C THR A 60 12.09 -3.96 -31.71
N GLY A 61 10.86 -4.49 -31.66
CA GLY A 61 10.59 -5.92 -31.53
C GLY A 61 10.83 -6.52 -30.14
N ARG A 62 10.97 -5.69 -29.09
CA ARG A 62 11.05 -6.15 -27.69
C ARG A 62 9.89 -5.63 -26.84
N ALA A 63 9.52 -6.42 -25.84
CA ALA A 63 8.57 -6.04 -24.81
C ALA A 63 9.22 -6.06 -23.42
N VAL A 64 8.77 -5.14 -22.56
CA VAL A 64 9.05 -5.11 -21.14
C VAL A 64 7.87 -5.74 -20.43
N ILE A 65 8.15 -6.73 -19.57
CA ILE A 65 7.16 -7.43 -18.77
C ILE A 65 7.45 -7.15 -17.31
N ARG A 66 6.47 -6.68 -16.55
CA ARG A 66 6.62 -6.33 -15.13
C ARG A 66 5.53 -6.98 -14.30
N GLY A 67 5.88 -7.40 -13.10
CA GLY A 67 4.89 -7.66 -12.07
C GLY A 67 4.30 -6.36 -11.56
N VAL A 68 2.99 -6.35 -11.34
CA VAL A 68 2.24 -5.18 -10.90
C VAL A 68 1.93 -5.39 -9.42
N LEU A 69 2.28 -4.39 -8.61
CA LEU A 69 2.01 -4.38 -7.19
C LEU A 69 0.73 -3.55 -6.94
N PRO A 70 -0.06 -3.88 -5.91
CA PRO A 70 -1.23 -3.08 -5.54
C PRO A 70 -0.89 -1.62 -5.27
N ASP A 71 -1.88 -0.74 -5.38
CA ASP A 71 -1.76 0.65 -4.95
C ASP A 71 -1.38 0.72 -3.47
N GLY A 72 -0.60 1.73 -3.09
CA GLY A 72 -0.08 1.85 -1.72
C GLY A 72 1.16 0.99 -1.43
N ALA A 73 1.61 0.14 -2.38
CA ALA A 73 2.75 -0.75 -2.16
C ALA A 73 4.06 -0.01 -1.80
N ARG A 74 4.28 1.18 -2.38
CA ARG A 74 5.53 1.96 -2.18
C ARG A 74 5.58 2.60 -0.81
N GLU A 75 4.43 2.84 -0.22
CA GLU A 75 4.23 3.45 1.09
C GLU A 75 4.50 2.44 2.20
N VAL A 76 4.12 1.17 1.98
CA VAL A 76 4.21 0.12 3.01
C VAL A 76 5.41 -0.81 2.87
N ALA A 77 6.01 -0.91 1.68
CA ALA A 77 7.11 -1.82 1.43
C ALA A 77 8.14 -1.24 0.45
N ARG A 78 9.43 -1.49 0.73
CA ARG A 78 10.53 -1.12 -0.16
C ARG A 78 10.80 -2.22 -1.19
N VAL A 79 9.78 -2.58 -1.96
CA VAL A 79 9.91 -3.54 -3.07
C VAL A 79 10.00 -2.82 -4.40
N ASP A 80 10.96 -3.24 -5.20
CA ASP A 80 11.12 -2.79 -6.57
C ASP A 80 10.29 -3.70 -7.50
N SER A 81 9.47 -3.12 -8.39
CA SER A 81 8.69 -3.91 -9.34
C SER A 81 9.61 -4.41 -10.46
N ARG A 82 10.22 -5.56 -10.21
CA ARG A 82 11.19 -6.16 -11.14
C ARG A 82 10.50 -6.50 -12.45
N GLY A 83 11.16 -6.12 -13.54
CA GLY A 83 10.72 -6.44 -14.89
C GLY A 83 11.79 -7.21 -15.66
N ILE A 84 11.34 -7.96 -16.66
CA ILE A 84 12.21 -8.57 -17.66
C ILE A 84 11.96 -7.91 -19.02
N THR A 85 12.97 -7.95 -19.89
CA THR A 85 12.81 -7.57 -21.29
C THR A 85 12.99 -8.82 -22.15
N VAL A 86 12.05 -9.03 -23.07
CA VAL A 86 12.02 -10.19 -23.99
C VAL A 86 11.87 -9.73 -25.43
N THR A 87 12.35 -10.55 -26.36
CA THR A 87 12.14 -10.32 -27.80
C THR A 87 10.80 -10.94 -28.22
N LEU A 88 9.93 -10.15 -28.85
CA LEU A 88 8.59 -10.58 -29.28
C LEU A 88 8.65 -11.70 -30.33
N GLY A 89 9.61 -11.64 -31.25
CA GLY A 89 9.81 -12.64 -32.31
C GLY A 89 10.20 -14.05 -31.84
N ARG A 90 10.42 -14.29 -30.54
CA ARG A 90 10.64 -15.64 -29.99
C ARG A 90 9.36 -16.45 -29.80
N GLY A 91 8.20 -15.82 -29.96
CA GLY A 91 6.89 -16.44 -29.81
C GLY A 91 6.43 -16.60 -28.36
N ALA A 92 5.13 -16.81 -28.20
CA ALA A 92 4.43 -16.82 -26.91
C ALA A 92 5.02 -17.82 -25.92
N ARG A 93 5.26 -19.06 -26.37
CA ARG A 93 5.82 -20.15 -25.56
C ARG A 93 7.18 -19.81 -24.94
N ALA A 94 8.04 -19.14 -25.69
CA ALA A 94 9.35 -18.73 -25.19
C ALA A 94 9.22 -17.58 -24.17
N ILE A 95 8.33 -16.63 -24.43
CA ILE A 95 8.03 -15.52 -23.51
C ILE A 95 7.47 -16.06 -22.19
N ALA A 96 6.47 -16.95 -22.24
CA ALA A 96 5.86 -17.55 -21.05
C ALA A 96 6.90 -18.31 -20.19
N ARG A 97 7.82 -19.04 -20.81
CA ARG A 97 8.94 -19.69 -20.09
C ARG A 97 9.87 -18.69 -19.41
N GLU A 98 10.16 -17.56 -20.06
CA GLU A 98 10.99 -16.51 -19.47
C GLU A 98 10.28 -15.82 -18.30
N ILE A 99 8.96 -15.56 -18.41
CA ILE A 99 8.12 -15.07 -17.30
C ILE A 99 8.20 -16.05 -16.13
N HIS A 100 7.91 -17.33 -16.37
CA HIS A 100 7.91 -18.37 -15.35
C HIS A 100 9.27 -18.54 -14.66
N ARG A 101 10.37 -18.51 -15.42
CA ARG A 101 11.71 -18.76 -14.88
C ARG A 101 12.34 -17.55 -14.20
N ARG A 102 12.07 -16.33 -14.67
CA ARG A 102 12.82 -15.13 -14.26
C ARG A 102 11.98 -14.12 -13.50
N LEU A 103 10.70 -13.97 -13.86
CA LEU A 103 9.83 -12.94 -13.28
C LEU A 103 9.10 -13.48 -12.06
N LEU A 104 8.27 -14.51 -12.24
CA LEU A 104 7.41 -15.05 -11.19
C LEU A 104 8.14 -15.40 -9.88
N PRO A 105 9.33 -16.04 -9.90
CA PRO A 105 10.03 -16.42 -8.68
C PRO A 105 10.45 -15.23 -7.81
N THR A 106 10.57 -14.03 -8.40
CA THR A 106 10.90 -12.80 -7.66
C THR A 106 9.67 -11.92 -7.40
N TYR A 107 8.71 -11.95 -8.32
CA TYR A 107 7.48 -11.16 -8.23
C TYR A 107 6.54 -11.69 -7.14
N LEU A 108 6.25 -13.00 -7.13
CA LEU A 108 5.23 -13.56 -6.23
C LEU A 108 5.57 -13.38 -4.74
N PRO A 109 6.83 -13.59 -4.27
CA PRO A 109 7.17 -13.28 -2.89
C PRO A 109 7.02 -11.79 -2.55
N SER A 110 7.38 -10.90 -3.48
CA SER A 110 7.24 -9.45 -3.30
C SER A 110 5.77 -9.04 -3.21
N LEU A 111 4.91 -9.65 -4.03
CA LEU A 111 3.45 -9.44 -3.97
C LEU A 111 2.89 -9.88 -2.61
N ALA A 112 3.28 -11.05 -2.12
CA ALA A 112 2.83 -11.54 -0.82
C ALA A 112 3.28 -10.62 0.34
N GLU A 113 4.53 -10.15 0.30
CA GLU A 113 5.07 -9.21 1.30
C GLU A 113 4.28 -7.89 1.32
N VAL A 114 3.99 -7.33 0.14
CA VAL A 114 3.19 -6.11 0.01
C VAL A 114 1.78 -6.30 0.52
N ARG A 115 1.12 -7.40 0.16
CA ARG A 115 -0.25 -7.67 0.61
C ARG A 115 -0.33 -7.76 2.14
N GLU A 116 0.64 -8.42 2.75
CA GLU A 116 0.71 -8.52 4.20
C GLU A 116 1.08 -7.18 4.86
N ALA A 117 1.90 -6.36 4.21
CA ALA A 117 2.20 -5.01 4.69
C ALA A 117 0.97 -4.08 4.60
N LEU A 118 0.25 -4.10 3.48
CA LEU A 118 -1.00 -3.35 3.29
C LEU A 118 -2.06 -3.77 4.30
N ARG A 119 -2.26 -5.08 4.50
CA ARG A 119 -3.21 -5.58 5.50
C ARG A 119 -2.89 -5.06 6.90
N ARG A 120 -1.62 -5.12 7.31
CA ARG A 120 -1.18 -4.60 8.63
C ARG A 120 -1.32 -3.09 8.73
N TRP A 121 -1.11 -2.37 7.63
CA TRP A 121 -1.29 -0.92 7.53
C TRP A 121 -2.76 -0.53 7.70
N ASP A 122 -3.66 -1.20 6.98
CA ASP A 122 -5.11 -0.98 7.10
C ASP A 122 -5.61 -1.29 8.52
N GLU A 123 -5.19 -2.41 9.11
CA GLU A 123 -5.53 -2.76 10.48
C GLU A 123 -5.02 -1.75 11.52
N ALA A 124 -3.84 -1.17 11.27
CA ALA A 124 -3.28 -0.12 12.12
C ALA A 124 -4.12 1.15 12.01
N ARG A 125 -4.43 1.58 10.78
CA ARG A 125 -5.31 2.72 10.52
C ARG A 125 -6.67 2.55 11.19
N ASP A 126 -7.29 1.38 11.09
CA ASP A 126 -8.58 1.09 11.72
C ASP A 126 -8.51 1.19 13.25
N ARG A 127 -7.40 0.74 13.87
CA ARG A 127 -7.16 0.94 15.31
C ARG A 127 -7.01 2.43 15.66
N ALA A 128 -6.30 3.19 14.84
CA ALA A 128 -6.15 4.63 15.05
C ALA A 128 -7.51 5.34 14.98
N HIS A 129 -8.36 4.97 14.01
CA HIS A 129 -9.71 5.51 13.88
C HIS A 129 -10.60 5.12 15.05
N ALA A 130 -10.53 3.88 15.54
CA ALA A 130 -11.28 3.44 16.70
C ALA A 130 -10.92 4.24 17.96
N VAL A 131 -9.63 4.42 18.22
CA VAL A 131 -9.16 5.27 19.34
C VAL A 131 -9.63 6.71 19.19
N LEU A 132 -9.56 7.27 17.98
CA LEU A 132 -10.02 8.64 17.76
C LEU A 132 -11.54 8.78 17.96
N ALA A 133 -12.32 7.79 17.52
CA ALA A 133 -13.76 7.76 17.70
C ALA A 133 -14.16 7.68 19.19
N GLU A 134 -13.37 7.00 20.03
CA GLU A 134 -13.58 7.00 21.49
C GLU A 134 -13.26 8.35 22.14
N LEU A 135 -12.21 9.04 21.66
CA LEU A 135 -11.77 10.32 22.22
C LEU A 135 -12.60 11.51 21.75
N ALA A 136 -13.13 11.47 20.52
CA ALA A 136 -13.83 12.59 19.89
C ALA A 136 -15.02 13.14 20.72
N PRO A 137 -15.92 12.31 21.27
CA PRO A 137 -17.03 12.78 22.09
C PRO A 137 -16.59 13.45 23.40
N LEU A 138 -15.52 12.95 24.03
CA LEU A 138 -14.99 13.49 25.29
C LEU A 138 -14.44 14.91 25.14
N LEU A 139 -14.09 15.26 23.92
CA LEU A 139 -13.40 16.47 23.57
C LEU A 139 -14.29 17.47 22.80
N GLY A 140 -15.58 17.15 22.62
CA GLY A 140 -16.54 17.99 21.91
C GLY A 140 -16.22 18.19 20.43
N LEU A 141 -15.56 17.19 19.81
CA LEU A 141 -14.91 17.32 18.51
C LEU A 141 -15.87 17.16 17.32
N THR A 142 -15.60 17.89 16.24
CA THR A 142 -16.38 17.87 14.99
C THR A 142 -15.58 17.64 13.71
N HIS A 143 -14.24 17.69 13.76
CA HIS A 143 -13.42 17.66 12.53
C HIS A 143 -12.21 16.72 12.66
N GLU A 144 -12.23 15.64 11.88
CA GLU A 144 -11.11 14.72 11.69
C GLU A 144 -10.24 15.20 10.52
N ARG A 145 -8.91 15.17 10.69
CA ARG A 145 -7.95 15.34 9.60
C ARG A 145 -6.89 14.26 9.67
N HIS A 146 -6.50 13.77 8.50
CA HIS A 146 -5.35 12.90 8.31
C HIS A 146 -4.19 13.72 7.72
N ASP A 147 -2.96 13.45 8.19
CA ASP A 147 -1.76 13.94 7.51
C ASP A 147 -1.22 12.94 6.49
N ARG A 148 -0.11 13.27 5.83
CA ARG A 148 0.57 12.42 4.85
C ARG A 148 1.22 11.15 5.45
N HIS A 149 1.13 10.95 6.76
CA HIS A 149 1.70 9.80 7.47
C HIS A 149 0.61 8.94 8.11
N ASP A 150 -0.66 9.09 7.67
CA ASP A 150 -1.82 8.39 8.20
C ASP A 150 -1.97 8.49 9.73
N ARG A 151 -1.51 9.60 10.29
CA ARG A 151 -1.81 9.95 11.68
C ARG A 151 -3.16 10.63 11.70
N ALA A 152 -3.99 10.23 12.66
CA ALA A 152 -5.29 10.85 12.87
C ALA A 152 -5.12 12.01 13.85
N PHE A 153 -5.51 13.21 13.42
CA PHE A 153 -5.45 14.41 14.26
C PHE A 153 -6.81 15.02 14.41
N VAL A 154 -7.03 15.57 15.60
CA VAL A 154 -8.12 16.51 15.81
C VAL A 154 -7.61 17.76 16.49
N THR A 155 -8.06 18.91 16.00
CA THR A 155 -7.76 20.21 16.61
C THR A 155 -8.84 20.59 17.61
N LEU A 156 -8.41 21.07 18.77
CA LEU A 156 -9.24 21.57 19.85
C LEU A 156 -9.20 23.09 19.84
N HIS A 157 -10.37 23.71 19.92
CA HIS A 157 -10.52 25.15 20.10
C HIS A 157 -11.40 25.40 21.32
N GLY A 158 -10.92 26.22 22.25
CA GLY A 158 -11.72 26.72 23.37
C GLY A 158 -11.42 28.18 23.65
N ASP A 159 -12.16 28.78 24.57
CA ASP A 159 -12.01 30.20 24.92
C ASP A 159 -10.62 30.46 25.52
N GLY A 160 -9.73 31.01 24.71
CA GLY A 160 -8.37 31.37 25.09
C GLY A 160 -7.31 30.27 24.94
N PHE A 161 -7.68 29.06 24.49
CA PHE A 161 -6.72 27.98 24.25
C PHE A 161 -6.96 27.24 22.93
N HIS A 162 -5.90 26.64 22.42
CA HIS A 162 -5.96 25.70 21.31
C HIS A 162 -5.14 24.46 21.64
N GLY A 163 -5.44 23.34 20.99
CA GLY A 163 -4.68 22.12 21.17
C GLY A 163 -4.91 21.14 20.04
N PHE A 164 -4.26 20.00 20.13
CA PHE A 164 -4.58 18.88 19.25
C PHE A 164 -4.38 17.55 19.98
N VAL A 165 -5.13 16.56 19.49
CA VAL A 165 -4.93 15.16 19.80
C VAL A 165 -4.40 14.50 18.54
N GLU A 166 -3.26 13.83 18.67
CA GLU A 166 -2.65 13.01 17.63
C GLU A 166 -2.69 11.55 18.08
N VAL A 167 -3.30 10.71 17.27
CA VAL A 167 -3.26 9.25 17.45
C VAL A 167 -2.27 8.69 16.44
N GLY A 168 -1.23 8.03 16.96
CA GLY A 168 -0.26 7.33 16.14
C GLY A 168 -0.92 6.25 15.29
N HIS A 169 -0.27 5.91 14.17
CA HIS A 169 -0.82 5.05 13.12
C HIS A 169 -1.37 3.69 13.60
N SER A 170 -0.92 3.15 14.75
CA SER A 170 -1.41 1.87 15.30
C SER A 170 -2.47 2.01 16.40
N GLY A 171 -3.01 3.22 16.62
CA GLY A 171 -3.78 3.58 17.81
C GLY A 171 -2.92 4.03 18.99
N THR A 172 -1.59 3.93 18.88
CA THR A 172 -0.65 4.39 19.90
C THR A 172 0.63 4.95 19.24
N PRO A 173 1.35 5.87 19.91
CA PRO A 173 0.95 6.59 21.12
C PRO A 173 -0.19 7.58 20.86
N VAL A 174 -0.89 7.99 21.91
CA VAL A 174 -1.80 9.14 21.87
C VAL A 174 -1.06 10.34 22.45
N LYS A 175 -0.90 11.40 21.67
CA LYS A 175 -0.29 12.65 22.08
C LYS A 175 -1.38 13.71 22.22
N LEU A 176 -1.39 14.40 23.34
CA LEU A 176 -2.22 15.57 23.57
C LEU A 176 -1.32 16.79 23.78
N GLU A 177 -1.55 17.84 23.03
CA GLU A 177 -0.80 19.10 23.13
C GLU A 177 -1.78 20.26 23.26
N PHE A 178 -1.52 21.15 24.22
CA PHE A 178 -2.37 22.30 24.50
C PHE A 178 -1.53 23.55 24.68
N THR A 179 -2.01 24.67 24.16
CA THR A 179 -1.36 25.97 24.21
C THR A 179 -2.38 27.03 24.64
N GLY A 180 -1.97 27.93 25.53
CA GLY A 180 -2.82 29.01 26.04
C GLY A 180 -3.76 28.62 27.18
N LEU A 181 -3.56 27.46 27.81
CA LEU A 181 -4.36 27.05 28.97
C LEU A 181 -4.25 28.05 30.13
N SER A 182 -5.38 28.37 30.76
CA SER A 182 -5.38 29.05 32.05
C SER A 182 -4.81 28.13 33.14
N VAL A 183 -4.27 28.73 34.22
CA VAL A 183 -3.74 27.97 35.37
C VAL A 183 -4.81 27.08 36.00
N GLU A 184 -6.06 27.51 36.00
CA GLU A 184 -7.19 26.76 36.53
C GLU A 184 -7.45 25.48 35.72
N ILE A 185 -7.52 25.59 34.38
CA ILE A 185 -7.72 24.44 33.49
C ILE A 185 -6.52 23.49 33.57
N ALA A 186 -5.29 24.02 33.51
CA ALA A 186 -4.08 23.22 33.63
C ALA A 186 -4.04 22.44 34.97
N ARG A 187 -4.42 23.09 36.08
CA ARG A 187 -4.54 22.44 37.39
C ARG A 187 -5.59 21.33 37.38
N ALA A 188 -6.78 21.59 36.84
CA ALA A 188 -7.84 20.59 36.77
C ALA A 188 -7.41 19.35 35.97
N MET A 189 -6.76 19.55 34.81
CA MET A 189 -6.20 18.47 33.99
C MET A 189 -5.14 17.65 34.74
N LEU A 190 -4.17 18.32 35.38
CA LEU A 190 -3.11 17.64 36.12
C LEU A 190 -3.65 16.89 37.34
N THR A 191 -4.65 17.42 38.05
CA THR A 191 -5.30 16.72 39.16
C THR A 191 -6.02 15.46 38.67
N ALA A 192 -6.75 15.54 37.56
CA ALA A 192 -7.43 14.39 36.97
C ALA A 192 -6.42 13.29 36.58
N LEU A 193 -5.32 13.66 35.92
CA LEU A 193 -4.26 12.72 35.52
C LEU A 193 -3.49 12.13 36.71
N GLY A 194 -3.11 12.98 37.67
CA GLY A 194 -2.34 12.60 38.84
C GLY A 194 -3.06 11.60 39.76
N SER A 195 -4.39 11.65 39.81
CA SER A 195 -5.21 10.70 40.58
C SER A 195 -5.10 9.24 40.09
N ARG A 196 -4.70 9.04 38.82
CA ARG A 196 -4.54 7.73 38.18
C ARG A 196 -3.07 7.33 37.97
N TRP A 197 -2.14 8.26 38.14
CA TRP A 197 -0.71 8.02 37.99
C TRP A 197 -0.12 7.48 39.31
N LYS A 198 0.00 6.15 39.44
CA LYS A 198 0.99 5.58 40.35
C LYS A 198 2.32 5.60 39.62
N ALA A 199 3.25 6.45 40.04
CA ALA A 199 4.62 6.36 39.55
C ALA A 199 5.10 4.90 39.68
N PRO A 200 5.82 4.34 38.69
CA PRO A 200 6.53 3.09 38.89
C PRO A 200 7.35 3.25 40.17
N ARG A 201 7.17 2.33 41.13
CA ARG A 201 8.05 2.32 42.30
C ARG A 201 9.43 1.98 41.78
N ASP A 202 10.32 2.97 41.76
CA ASP A 202 11.75 2.72 41.58
C ASP A 202 12.19 1.74 42.67
N GLY A 203 12.72 0.59 42.24
CA GLY A 203 13.51 -0.31 43.08
C GLY A 203 12.78 -1.52 43.63
N ASP A 204 12.83 -2.63 42.89
CA ASP A 204 13.14 -3.93 43.47
C ASP A 204 14.09 -4.69 42.54
N HIS A 205 15.30 -4.14 42.41
CA HIS A 205 16.49 -4.92 42.09
C HIS A 205 17.24 -5.10 43.41
N ARG A 206 16.96 -6.22 44.07
CA ARG A 206 17.88 -6.86 45.01
C ARG A 206 18.12 -8.29 44.56
#